data_AF-A0A420MH21-F1
#
_entry.id   AF-A0A420MH21-F1
#
_cell.length_a   1.000
_cell.length_b   1.000
_cell.length_c   1.000
_cell.angle_alpha   90.00
_cell.angle_beta   90.00
_cell.angle_gamma   90.00
#
_symmetry.space_group_name_H-M   'P 1'
#
loop_
_entity.id
_entity.type
_entity.pdbx_description
1 polymer ?
#
loop_
_entity_poly.entity_id
_entity_poly.type
_entity_poly.pdbx_seq_one_letter_code
_entity_poly.pdbx_strand_id
1 'polypeptide(L)'
;PLTVKWVFKVKKNEDGNLDKFKARLVVRGFEQQFGFDYNQTFASVAKAATWRILLTVAACLDWEIEQMDVSTAFLEGDLDEQVFIEMPEGLVEYFDQHPEDRPAGFSTEKICKLIKSLYGLKQAPRQWQKKLKKTLESLDFRQATSDTAVYHNPTTGVIIITYVDDFLIMGSNKEAIQGYKARLGEIFTMTDLGPASHFLG
;
A
#
# COMPACT_ATOMS: atom_id res chain seq x y z
N PRO A 1 14.03 20.30 6.84
CA PRO A 1 12.74 19.61 6.63
C PRO A 1 12.52 19.47 5.12
N LEU A 2 11.82 18.43 4.68
CA LEU A 2 11.51 18.21 3.27
C LEU A 2 10.27 19.02 2.87
N THR A 3 10.27 19.59 1.68
CA THR A 3 9.09 20.29 1.17
C THR A 3 8.03 19.28 0.73
N VAL A 4 6.76 19.70 0.78
CA VAL A 4 5.60 18.91 0.36
C VAL A 4 4.77 19.65 -0.67
N LYS A 5 3.96 18.91 -1.43
CA LYS A 5 2.96 19.48 -2.34
C LYS A 5 1.68 18.67 -2.35
N TRP A 6 0.56 19.34 -2.53
CA TRP A 6 -0.70 18.68 -2.84
C TRP A 6 -0.74 18.27 -4.32
N VAL A 7 -1.15 17.03 -4.57
CA VAL A 7 -1.41 16.49 -5.91
C VAL A 7 -2.87 16.11 -6.00
N PHE A 8 -3.59 16.81 -6.87
CA PHE A 8 -5.02 16.60 -7.12
C PHE A 8 -5.21 15.76 -8.39
N LYS A 9 -6.14 14.81 -8.34
CA LYS A 9 -6.51 13.95 -9.47
C LYS A 9 -8.02 13.75 -9.48
N VAL A 10 -8.65 14.01 -10.62
CA VAL A 10 -10.03 13.62 -10.90
C VAL A 10 -10.02 12.19 -11.41
N LYS A 11 -10.72 11.27 -10.73
CA LYS A 11 -11.00 9.93 -11.24
C LYS A 11 -12.32 9.95 -11.99
N LYS A 12 -12.35 9.26 -13.12
CA LYS A 12 -13.54 8.99 -13.91
C LYS A 12 -13.85 7.50 -13.88
N ASN A 13 -15.12 7.13 -13.97
CA ASN A 13 -15.54 5.75 -14.11
C ASN A 13 -15.34 5.25 -15.56
N GLU A 14 -15.69 4.00 -15.83
CA GLU A 14 -15.58 3.38 -17.17
C GLU A 14 -16.41 4.12 -18.24
N ASP A 15 -17.54 4.72 -17.84
CA ASP A 15 -18.39 5.53 -18.72
C ASP A 15 -17.84 6.94 -18.98
N GLY A 16 -16.72 7.31 -18.37
CA GLY A 16 -16.11 8.64 -18.46
C GLY A 16 -16.74 9.72 -17.58
N ASN A 17 -17.70 9.36 -16.72
CA ASN A 17 -18.32 10.24 -15.72
C ASN A 17 -17.41 10.45 -14.51
N LEU A 18 -17.65 11.53 -13.77
CA LEU A 18 -16.92 11.83 -12.53
C LEU A 18 -17.18 10.74 -11.47
N ASP A 19 -16.12 10.05 -11.06
CA ASP A 19 -16.16 9.06 -9.97
C ASP A 19 -15.80 9.74 -8.64
N LYS A 20 -14.60 10.32 -8.55
CA LYS A 20 -14.15 10.99 -7.32
C LYS A 20 -13.03 11.99 -7.52
N PHE A 21 -12.94 12.96 -6.62
CA PHE A 21 -11.77 13.81 -6.45
C PHE A 21 -10.79 13.15 -5.47
N LYS A 22 -9.53 12.96 -5.88
CA LYS A 22 -8.43 12.50 -5.01
C LYS A 22 -7.45 13.64 -4.77
N ALA A 23 -7.12 13.90 -3.51
CA ALA A 23 -6.00 14.72 -3.11
C ALA A 23 -4.94 13.83 -2.43
N ARG A 24 -3.65 14.09 -2.68
CA ARG A 24 -2.54 13.43 -2.00
C ARG A 24 -1.51 14.47 -1.58
N LEU A 25 -1.11 14.43 -0.31
CA LEU A 25 0.09 15.14 0.12
C LEU A 25 1.30 14.31 -0.28
N VAL A 26 2.22 14.91 -1.03
CA VAL A 26 3.39 14.24 -1.59
C VAL A 26 4.65 14.97 -1.16
N VAL A 27 5.58 14.22 -0.57
CA VAL A 27 6.92 14.71 -0.24
C VAL A 27 7.75 14.84 -1.52
N ARG A 28 8.54 15.90 -1.62
CA ARG A 28 9.52 16.03 -2.68
C ARG A 28 10.73 15.14 -2.41
N GLY A 29 10.58 13.83 -2.68
CA GLY A 29 11.60 12.83 -2.38
C GLY A 29 12.97 13.09 -3.00
N PHE A 30 13.08 13.89 -4.06
CA PHE A 30 14.37 14.29 -4.63
C PHE A 30 15.21 15.15 -3.67
N GLU A 31 14.59 15.77 -2.66
CA GLU A 31 15.27 16.54 -1.60
C GLU A 31 15.86 15.62 -0.50
N GLN A 32 15.49 14.33 -0.48
CA GLN A 32 15.99 13.38 0.51
C GLN A 32 17.46 13.03 0.31
N GLN A 33 18.19 12.99 1.41
CA GLN A 33 19.61 12.63 1.47
C GLN A 33 19.80 11.18 1.91
N PHE A 34 20.58 10.43 1.12
CA PHE A 34 20.96 9.06 1.46
C PHE A 34 21.83 9.04 2.73
N GLY A 35 21.59 8.07 3.61
CA GLY A 35 22.28 7.94 4.89
C GLY A 35 21.73 8.83 6.01
N PHE A 36 20.78 9.73 5.69
CA PHE A 36 20.09 10.57 6.66
C PHE A 36 18.58 10.32 6.63
N ASP A 37 17.92 10.64 5.50
CA ASP A 37 16.46 10.51 5.36
C ASP A 37 16.03 9.10 4.95
N TYR A 38 16.94 8.31 4.39
CA TYR A 38 16.72 6.92 4.01
C TYR A 38 18.04 6.17 3.84
N ASN A 39 18.01 4.87 4.13
CA ASN A 39 19.14 3.97 3.89
C ASN A 39 18.88 2.95 2.77
N GLN A 40 17.62 2.58 2.54
CA GLN A 40 17.25 1.53 1.60
C GLN A 40 15.91 1.83 0.93
N THR A 41 15.79 1.54 -0.37
CA THR A 41 14.59 1.87 -1.16
C THR A 41 14.00 0.68 -1.89
N PHE A 42 14.75 -0.44 -1.98
CA PHE A 42 14.31 -1.60 -2.76
C PHE A 42 13.01 -2.17 -2.21
N ALA A 43 12.02 -2.25 -3.10
CA ALA A 43 10.77 -2.97 -2.94
C ALA A 43 10.60 -3.93 -4.12
N SER A 44 10.19 -5.16 -3.85
CA SER A 44 10.01 -6.16 -4.89
C SER A 44 8.64 -6.09 -5.54
N VAL A 45 8.59 -6.47 -6.80
CA VAL A 45 7.40 -6.55 -7.61
C VAL A 45 7.35 -7.95 -8.24
N ALA A 46 6.15 -8.54 -8.33
CA ALA A 46 5.98 -9.86 -8.92
C ALA A 46 6.48 -9.89 -10.38
N LYS A 47 7.33 -10.87 -10.69
CA LYS A 47 7.86 -11.03 -12.05
C LYS A 47 6.74 -11.51 -12.98
N ALA A 48 6.78 -11.06 -14.23
CA ALA A 48 5.83 -11.45 -15.26
C ALA A 48 5.70 -12.97 -15.45
N ALA A 49 6.83 -13.67 -15.44
CA ALA A 49 6.85 -15.13 -15.53
C ALA A 49 6.13 -15.79 -14.34
N THR A 50 6.34 -15.27 -13.13
CA THR A 50 5.77 -15.83 -11.89
C THR A 50 4.25 -15.78 -11.91
N TRP A 51 3.67 -14.60 -12.14
CA TRP A 51 2.21 -14.49 -12.12
C TRP A 51 1.57 -15.24 -13.29
N ARG A 52 2.19 -15.27 -14.48
CA ARG A 52 1.68 -16.08 -15.61
C ARG A 52 1.65 -17.58 -15.31
N ILE A 53 2.70 -18.10 -14.66
CA ILE A 53 2.76 -19.50 -14.25
C ILE A 53 1.67 -19.79 -13.22
N LEU A 54 1.52 -18.94 -12.21
CA LEU A 54 0.52 -19.15 -11.16
C LEU A 54 -0.92 -19.04 -11.69
N LEU A 55 -1.20 -18.11 -12.61
CA LEU A 55 -2.50 -18.05 -13.31
C LEU A 55 -2.75 -19.31 -14.14
N THR A 56 -1.71 -19.84 -14.80
CA THR A 56 -1.82 -21.10 -15.56
C THR A 56 -2.11 -22.28 -14.64
N VAL A 57 -1.41 -22.37 -13.50
CA VAL A 57 -1.67 -23.40 -12.49
C VAL A 57 -3.10 -23.30 -11.96
N ALA A 58 -3.55 -22.09 -11.63
CA ALA A 58 -4.91 -21.86 -11.17
C ALA A 58 -5.95 -22.30 -12.21
N ALA A 59 -5.74 -21.98 -13.49
CA ALA A 59 -6.61 -22.42 -14.58
C ALA A 59 -6.60 -23.95 -14.78
N CYS A 60 -5.44 -24.59 -14.65
CA CYS A 60 -5.33 -26.05 -14.81
C CYS A 60 -5.94 -26.83 -13.63
N LEU A 61 -5.92 -26.25 -12.43
CA LEU A 61 -6.38 -26.91 -11.19
C LEU A 61 -7.74 -26.42 -10.73
N ASP A 62 -8.43 -25.61 -11.53
CA ASP A 62 -9.72 -25.00 -11.21
C ASP A 62 -9.70 -24.25 -9.86
N TRP A 63 -8.65 -23.45 -9.66
CA TRP A 63 -8.52 -22.60 -8.47
C TRP A 63 -9.26 -21.29 -8.65
N GLU A 64 -9.76 -20.80 -7.53
CA GLU A 64 -10.38 -19.50 -7.45
C GLU A 64 -9.32 -18.42 -7.36
N ILE A 65 -9.60 -17.27 -7.97
CA ILE A 65 -8.72 -16.12 -7.98
C ILE A 65 -9.54 -14.89 -7.64
N GLU A 66 -9.24 -14.31 -6.48
CA GLU A 66 -9.90 -13.12 -5.95
C GLU A 66 -8.89 -11.97 -5.91
N GLN A 67 -9.38 -10.75 -6.14
CA GLN A 67 -8.56 -9.55 -6.19
C GLN A 67 -8.91 -8.59 -5.05
N MET A 68 -7.89 -8.03 -4.42
CA MET A 68 -8.03 -6.94 -3.45
C MET A 68 -7.06 -5.80 -3.80
N ASP A 69 -7.47 -4.57 -3.52
CA ASP A 69 -6.65 -3.35 -3.70
C ASP A 69 -6.48 -2.64 -2.36
N VAL A 70 -5.25 -2.28 -2.01
CA VAL A 70 -4.97 -1.47 -0.81
C VAL A 70 -5.09 0.01 -1.17
N SER A 71 -6.07 0.69 -0.56
CA SER A 71 -6.44 2.06 -0.94
C SER A 71 -5.30 3.09 -0.79
N THR A 72 -4.41 2.87 0.17
CA THR A 72 -3.31 3.78 0.56
C THR A 72 -2.07 3.03 1.03
N ALA A 73 -1.57 2.06 0.25
CA ALA A 73 -0.46 1.19 0.67
C ALA A 73 0.77 1.92 1.21
N PHE A 74 1.20 3.00 0.54
CA PHE A 74 2.34 3.81 0.97
C PHE A 74 2.09 4.59 2.27
N LEU A 75 0.85 4.74 2.72
CA LEU A 75 0.53 5.36 4.01
C LEU A 75 0.50 4.35 5.16
N GLU A 76 0.60 3.05 4.88
CA GLU A 76 0.61 2.01 5.91
C GLU A 76 2.01 1.59 6.36
N GLY A 77 3.04 2.00 5.62
CA GLY A 77 4.43 1.70 5.97
C GLY A 77 4.89 2.46 7.21
N ASP A 78 5.50 1.75 8.16
CA ASP A 78 6.18 2.36 9.30
C ASP A 78 7.55 2.90 8.86
N LEU A 79 7.93 4.10 9.28
CA LEU A 79 9.25 4.68 8.97
C LEU A 79 10.31 4.19 9.97
N ASP A 80 11.44 3.71 9.47
CA ASP A 80 12.60 3.41 10.32
C ASP A 80 13.38 4.68 10.66
N GLU A 81 13.44 5.63 9.72
CA GLU A 81 14.16 6.90 9.85
C GLU A 81 13.28 8.03 10.39
N GLN A 82 13.90 9.03 11.00
CA GLN A 82 13.20 10.26 11.40
C GLN A 82 13.11 11.22 10.22
N VAL A 83 11.94 11.27 9.58
CA VAL A 83 11.68 12.17 8.46
C VAL A 83 10.83 13.35 8.93
N PHE A 84 11.26 14.56 8.60
CA PHE A 84 10.54 15.79 8.90
C PHE A 84 10.14 16.51 7.62
N ILE A 85 8.90 16.96 7.55
CA ILE A 85 8.37 17.77 6.45
C ILE A 85 8.04 19.18 6.92
N GLU A 86 8.01 20.10 5.98
CA GLU A 86 7.42 21.42 6.19
C GLU A 86 5.91 21.31 6.43
N MET A 87 5.36 22.34 7.09
CA MET A 87 3.92 22.43 7.34
C MET A 87 3.16 22.42 6.00
N PRO A 88 2.18 21.52 5.81
CA PRO A 88 1.40 21.50 4.58
C PRO A 88 0.61 22.80 4.39
N GLU A 89 0.57 23.27 3.14
CA GLU A 89 -0.29 24.40 2.74
C GLU A 89 -1.77 24.10 3.06
N GLY A 90 -2.47 25.09 3.61
CA GLY A 90 -3.89 25.01 3.97
C GLY A 90 -4.16 24.44 5.36
N LEU A 91 -3.15 23.91 6.08
CA LEU A 91 -3.37 23.30 7.39
C LEU A 91 -3.64 24.33 8.49
N VAL A 92 -3.00 25.49 8.42
CA VAL A 92 -3.21 26.58 9.40
C VAL A 92 -4.62 27.13 9.25
N GLU A 93 -5.01 27.41 8.01
CA GLU A 93 -6.33 27.88 7.62
C GLU A 93 -7.43 26.87 7.99
N TYR A 94 -7.16 25.57 7.79
CA TYR A 94 -8.07 24.50 8.23
C TYR A 94 -8.33 24.58 9.73
N PHE A 95 -7.28 24.70 10.55
CA PHE A 95 -7.43 24.81 12.00
C PHE A 95 -8.00 26.14 12.48
N ASP A 96 -7.87 27.22 11.71
CA ASP A 96 -8.56 28.48 12.00
C ASP A 96 -10.08 28.33 11.80
N GLN A 97 -10.49 27.52 10.81
CA GLN A 97 -11.89 27.21 10.53
C GLN A 97 -12.45 26.10 11.42
N HIS A 98 -11.61 25.16 11.88
CA HIS A 98 -11.95 24.02 12.72
C HIS A 98 -11.04 23.98 13.96
N PRO A 99 -11.22 24.90 14.92
CA PRO A 99 -10.35 24.99 16.10
C PRO A 99 -10.37 23.73 16.97
N GLU A 100 -11.45 22.94 16.92
CA GLU A 100 -11.62 21.67 17.62
C GLU A 100 -10.62 20.60 17.19
N ASP A 101 -10.16 20.63 15.94
CA ASP A 101 -9.18 19.70 15.40
C ASP A 101 -7.74 20.14 15.66
N ARG A 102 -7.54 21.38 16.13
CA ARG A 102 -6.22 21.95 16.37
C ARG A 102 -5.59 21.28 17.59
N PRO A 103 -4.42 20.63 17.44
CA PRO A 103 -3.75 20.00 18.58
C PRO A 103 -3.24 21.05 19.57
N ALA A 104 -3.26 20.70 20.86
CA ALA A 104 -2.74 21.56 21.92
C ALA A 104 -1.26 21.90 21.68
N GLY A 105 -0.93 23.19 21.70
CA GLY A 105 0.42 23.69 21.43
C GLY A 105 0.81 23.69 19.96
N PHE A 106 -0.15 23.64 19.02
CA PHE A 106 0.13 23.93 17.60
C PHE A 106 0.79 25.31 17.45
N SER A 107 1.83 25.37 16.61
CA SER A 107 2.50 26.62 16.23
C SER A 107 2.92 26.51 14.76
N THR A 108 2.77 27.61 14.03
CA THR A 108 3.14 27.73 12.61
C THR A 108 4.65 27.70 12.38
N GLU A 109 5.45 27.88 13.44
CA GLU A 109 6.91 27.78 13.39
C GLU A 109 7.41 26.33 13.53
N LYS A 110 6.52 25.37 13.82
CA LYS A 110 6.88 23.96 13.96
C LYS A 110 7.00 23.25 12.61
N ILE A 111 7.79 22.18 12.58
CA ILE A 111 7.88 21.24 11.46
C ILE A 111 7.15 19.94 11.82
N CYS A 112 6.64 19.21 10.82
CA CYS A 112 5.90 17.98 11.05
C CYS A 112 6.85 16.78 10.97
N LYS A 113 6.87 15.95 12.02
CA LYS A 113 7.52 14.64 11.97
C LYS A 113 6.56 13.63 11.35
N LEU A 114 7.01 12.89 10.34
CA LEU A 114 6.23 11.79 9.79
C LEU A 114 6.27 10.58 10.72
N ILE A 115 5.10 10.03 11.03
CA ILE A 115 4.94 8.81 11.85
C ILE A 115 4.89 7.57 10.94
N LYS A 116 4.17 7.67 9.82
CA LYS A 116 4.11 6.67 8.75
C LYS A 116 4.71 7.22 7.46
N SER A 117 5.01 6.34 6.52
CA SER A 117 5.50 6.75 5.20
C SER A 117 4.45 7.56 4.44
N LEU A 118 4.92 8.42 3.56
CA LEU A 118 4.09 9.31 2.75
C LEU A 118 4.48 9.18 1.28
N TYR A 119 3.56 9.51 0.38
CA TYR A 119 3.83 9.53 -1.06
C TYR A 119 5.05 10.38 -1.37
N GLY A 120 5.84 9.95 -2.35
CA GLY A 120 7.02 10.67 -2.80
C GLY A 120 8.28 10.39 -1.98
N LEU A 121 8.18 9.80 -0.79
CA LEU A 121 9.36 9.28 -0.09
C LEU A 121 10.00 8.14 -0.88
N LYS A 122 11.32 8.18 -1.04
CA LYS A 122 12.09 7.16 -1.77
C LYS A 122 11.96 5.76 -1.17
N GLN A 123 11.79 5.66 0.16
CA GLN A 123 11.65 4.40 0.88
C GLN A 123 10.20 3.94 1.09
N ALA A 124 9.19 4.74 0.72
CA ALA A 124 7.79 4.38 0.99
C ALA A 124 7.37 3.01 0.43
N PRO A 125 7.73 2.62 -0.81
CA PRO A 125 7.41 1.28 -1.32
C PRO A 125 8.03 0.17 -0.49
N ARG A 126 9.25 0.38 0.02
CA ARG A 126 9.95 -0.60 0.87
C ARG A 126 9.27 -0.72 2.23
N GLN A 127 8.88 0.39 2.84
CA GLN A 127 8.22 0.35 4.15
C GLN A 127 6.86 -0.33 4.08
N TRP A 128 6.10 -0.07 3.01
CA TRP A 128 4.90 -0.83 2.71
C TRP A 128 5.20 -2.33 2.60
N GLN A 129 6.17 -2.73 1.79
CA GLN A 129 6.50 -4.14 1.62
C GLN A 129 6.93 -4.80 2.95
N LYS A 130 7.71 -4.11 3.78
CA LYS A 130 8.11 -4.62 5.10
C LYS A 130 6.91 -4.83 6.01
N LYS A 131 5.98 -3.88 6.05
CA LYS A 131 4.74 -3.99 6.82
C LYS A 131 3.92 -5.19 6.34
N LEU A 132 3.71 -5.27 5.03
CA LEU A 132 2.95 -6.34 4.40
C LEU A 132 3.55 -7.71 4.68
N LYS A 133 4.87 -7.87 4.51
CA LYS A 133 5.57 -9.12 4.80
C LYS A 133 5.32 -9.58 6.24
N LYS A 134 5.51 -8.69 7.23
CA LYS A 134 5.27 -9.02 8.65
C LYS A 134 3.83 -9.43 8.90
N THR A 135 2.86 -8.73 8.29
CA THR A 135 1.44 -9.06 8.39
C THR A 135 1.17 -10.45 7.82
N LEU A 136 1.65 -10.76 6.62
CA LEU A 136 1.43 -12.06 5.99
C LEU A 136 2.11 -13.19 6.78
N GLU A 137 3.33 -12.97 7.29
CA GLU A 137 4.01 -13.92 8.19
C GLU A 137 3.21 -14.19 9.48
N SER A 138 2.54 -13.17 10.03
CA SER A 138 1.66 -13.34 11.20
C SER A 138 0.36 -14.10 10.89
N LEU A 139 0.02 -14.24 9.61
CA LEU A 139 -1.10 -15.04 9.09
C LEU A 139 -0.62 -16.40 8.55
N ASP A 140 0.55 -16.86 9.00
CA ASP A 140 1.22 -18.11 8.65
C ASP A 140 1.62 -18.25 7.17
N PHE A 141 1.63 -17.16 6.41
CA PHE A 141 2.17 -17.18 5.05
C PHE A 141 3.69 -17.18 5.06
N ARG A 142 4.26 -17.86 4.06
CA ARG A 142 5.70 -17.92 3.81
C ARG A 142 6.00 -17.29 2.47
N GLN A 143 6.93 -16.34 2.47
CA GLN A 143 7.44 -15.72 1.26
C GLN A 143 8.17 -16.76 0.39
N ALA A 144 7.89 -16.78 -0.90
CA ALA A 144 8.58 -17.65 -1.85
C ALA A 144 10.02 -17.17 -2.09
N THR A 145 10.95 -18.11 -2.23
CA THR A 145 12.36 -17.81 -2.53
C THR A 145 12.59 -17.47 -4.00
N SER A 146 11.73 -17.94 -4.90
CA SER A 146 11.78 -17.67 -6.35
C SER A 146 11.32 -16.25 -6.71
N ASP A 147 10.38 -15.71 -5.92
CA ASP A 147 9.82 -14.38 -6.10
C ASP A 147 9.31 -13.81 -4.76
N THR A 148 9.93 -12.74 -4.29
CA THR A 148 9.62 -12.12 -3.00
C THR A 148 8.28 -11.39 -2.97
N ALA A 149 7.59 -11.28 -4.11
CA ALA A 149 6.23 -10.76 -4.18
C ALA A 149 5.15 -11.86 -4.06
N VAL A 150 5.55 -13.13 -3.91
CA VAL A 150 4.66 -14.28 -3.75
C VAL A 150 4.76 -14.84 -2.34
N TYR A 151 3.60 -15.15 -1.78
CA TYR A 151 3.45 -15.75 -0.45
C TYR A 151 2.54 -16.97 -0.55
N HIS A 152 2.85 -18.04 0.17
CA HIS A 152 2.02 -19.23 0.23
C HIS A 152 1.76 -19.62 1.68
N ASN A 153 0.53 -20.01 1.99
CA ASN A 153 0.20 -20.60 3.28
C ASN A 153 0.27 -22.14 3.16
N PRO A 154 1.20 -22.82 3.85
CA PRO A 154 1.39 -24.26 3.69
C PRO A 154 0.24 -25.10 4.27
N THR A 155 -0.57 -24.52 5.16
CA THR A 155 -1.68 -25.21 5.81
C THR A 155 -2.93 -25.17 4.94
N THR A 156 -3.25 -24.01 4.38
CA THR A 156 -4.47 -23.81 3.57
C THR A 156 -4.24 -23.97 2.08
N GLY A 157 -3.00 -23.93 1.61
CA GLY A 157 -2.65 -23.94 0.19
C GLY A 157 -2.92 -22.62 -0.54
N VAL A 158 -3.39 -21.59 0.18
CA VAL A 158 -3.65 -20.27 -0.41
C VAL A 158 -2.34 -19.60 -0.82
N ILE A 159 -2.33 -19.01 -2.01
CA ILE A 159 -1.22 -18.24 -2.55
C ILE A 159 -1.66 -16.79 -2.72
N ILE A 160 -0.81 -15.85 -2.32
CA ILE A 160 -1.00 -14.42 -2.53
C ILE A 160 0.14 -13.90 -3.41
N ILE A 161 -0.22 -13.29 -4.53
CA ILE A 161 0.68 -12.50 -5.37
C ILE A 161 0.42 -11.03 -5.09
N THR A 162 1.49 -10.28 -4.83
CA THR A 162 1.41 -8.85 -4.57
C THR A 162 2.04 -8.08 -5.73
N TYR A 163 1.38 -7.02 -6.17
CA TYR A 163 1.95 -6.04 -7.09
C TYR A 163 1.64 -4.65 -6.59
N VAL A 164 2.58 -4.11 -5.81
CA VAL A 164 2.44 -2.79 -5.16
C VAL A 164 1.16 -2.72 -4.30
N ASP A 165 0.07 -2.19 -4.84
CA ASP A 165 -1.22 -2.00 -4.16
C ASP A 165 -2.20 -3.17 -4.41
N ASP A 166 -1.98 -3.94 -5.48
CA ASP A 166 -2.86 -5.04 -5.92
C ASP A 166 -2.45 -6.39 -5.31
N PHE A 167 -3.47 -7.17 -4.95
CA PHE A 167 -3.35 -8.53 -4.41
C PHE A 167 -4.16 -9.47 -5.28
N LEU A 168 -3.53 -10.55 -5.76
CA LEU A 168 -4.24 -11.74 -6.22
C LEU A 168 -4.13 -12.82 -5.17
N ILE A 169 -5.28 -13.26 -4.68
CA ILE A 169 -5.41 -14.32 -3.69
C ILE A 169 -6.03 -15.52 -4.39
N MET A 170 -5.32 -16.65 -4.41
CA MET A 170 -5.74 -17.82 -5.16
C MET A 170 -5.56 -19.12 -4.40
N GLY A 171 -6.40 -20.11 -4.73
CA GLY A 171 -6.35 -21.44 -4.15
C GLY A 171 -7.65 -22.22 -4.37
N SER A 172 -7.68 -23.47 -3.92
CA SER A 172 -8.83 -24.35 -4.08
C SER A 172 -9.90 -24.20 -2.99
N ASN A 173 -9.60 -23.51 -1.89
CA ASN A 173 -10.49 -23.36 -0.74
C ASN A 173 -11.05 -21.93 -0.67
N LYS A 174 -12.31 -21.76 -1.11
CA LYS A 174 -13.02 -20.47 -1.12
C LYS A 174 -13.14 -19.87 0.28
N GLU A 175 -13.48 -20.68 1.27
CA GLU A 175 -13.70 -20.25 2.64
C GLU A 175 -12.40 -19.68 3.24
N ALA A 176 -11.26 -20.33 2.96
CA ALA A 176 -9.96 -19.85 3.38
C ALA A 176 -9.60 -18.52 2.71
N ILE A 177 -9.85 -18.40 1.39
CA ILE A 177 -9.63 -17.14 0.65
C ILE A 177 -10.45 -16.01 1.29
N GLN A 178 -11.76 -16.21 1.48
CA GLN A 178 -12.62 -15.19 2.09
C GLN A 178 -12.21 -14.86 3.53
N GLY A 179 -11.76 -15.86 4.30
CA GLY A 179 -11.20 -15.65 5.62
C GLY A 179 -9.98 -14.73 5.60
N TYR A 180 -9.03 -14.95 4.68
CA TYR A 180 -7.87 -14.07 4.54
C TYR A 180 -8.23 -12.68 4.02
N LYS A 181 -9.18 -12.57 3.08
CA LYS A 181 -9.69 -11.27 2.62
C LYS A 181 -10.24 -10.44 3.78
N ALA A 182 -11.08 -11.06 4.62
CA ALA A 182 -11.64 -10.42 5.81
C ALA A 182 -10.53 -9.98 6.79
N ARG A 183 -9.58 -10.86 7.11
CA ARG A 183 -8.44 -10.53 8.00
C ARG A 183 -7.57 -9.41 7.46
N LEU A 184 -7.28 -9.41 6.17
CA LEU A 184 -6.51 -8.34 5.55
C LEU A 184 -7.28 -7.02 5.56
N GLY A 185 -8.61 -7.05 5.36
CA GLY A 185 -9.48 -5.89 5.49
C GLY A 185 -9.64 -5.35 6.92
N GLU A 186 -9.45 -6.19 7.94
CA GLU A 186 -9.36 -5.74 9.35
C GLU A 186 -8.05 -4.99 9.63
N ILE A 187 -6.96 -5.34 8.94
CA ILE A 187 -5.61 -4.82 9.20
C ILE A 187 -5.29 -3.60 8.33
N PHE A 188 -5.73 -3.62 7.08
CA PHE A 188 -5.47 -2.58 6.09
C PHE A 188 -6.78 -2.06 5.52
N THR A 189 -6.79 -0.77 5.13
CA THR A 189 -7.91 -0.24 4.35
C THR A 189 -7.86 -0.78 2.92
N MET A 190 -8.66 -1.82 2.66
CA MET A 190 -8.70 -2.52 1.38
C MET A 190 -10.06 -2.40 0.71
N THR A 191 -10.04 -2.43 -0.61
CA THR A 191 -11.21 -2.60 -1.46
C THR A 191 -11.22 -4.03 -1.97
N ASP A 192 -12.34 -4.73 -1.78
CA ASP A 192 -12.58 -6.02 -2.39
C ASP A 192 -13.04 -5.81 -3.85
N LEU A 193 -12.27 -6.33 -4.80
CA LEU A 193 -12.58 -6.25 -6.23
C LEU A 193 -13.28 -7.52 -6.75
N GLY A 194 -13.46 -8.52 -5.88
CA GLY A 194 -14.11 -9.79 -6.21
C GLY A 194 -13.25 -10.68 -7.11
N PRO A 195 -13.88 -11.55 -7.93
CA PRO A 195 -13.17 -12.41 -8.86
C PRO A 195 -12.26 -11.62 -9.80
N ALA A 196 -11.02 -12.10 -9.98
CA ALA A 196 -10.04 -11.41 -10.80
C ALA A 196 -10.52 -11.31 -12.26
N SER A 197 -10.73 -10.08 -12.73
CA SER A 197 -11.15 -9.77 -14.10
C SER A 197 -10.05 -9.09 -14.90
N HIS A 198 -9.17 -8.34 -14.24
CA HIS A 198 -8.04 -7.66 -14.85
C HIS A 198 -6.83 -7.64 -13.89
N PHE A 199 -5.70 -8.18 -14.33
CA PHE A 199 -4.46 -8.11 -13.57
C PHE A 199 -3.27 -7.91 -14.50
N LEU A 200 -2.78 -6.67 -14.55
CA LEU A 200 -1.53 -6.26 -15.22
C LEU A 200 -1.35 -6.85 -16.63
N GLY A 201 -2.15 -6.33 -17.56
CA GLY A 201 -2.14 -6.71 -18.98
C GLY A 201 -3.51 -7.11 -19.44
#